data_AF-E6ZG27-F1
#
_entry.id   AF-E6ZG27-F1
#
_cell.length_a   1.000
_cell.length_b   1.000
_cell.length_c   1.000
_cell.angle_alpha   90.00
_cell.angle_beta   90.00
_cell.angle_gamma   90.00
#
_symmetry.space_group_name_H-M   'P 1'
#
loop_
_entity.id
_entity.type
_entity.pdbx_description
1 polymer ?
#
loop_
_entity_poly.entity_id
_entity_poly.type
_entity_poly.pdbx_seq_one_letter_code
_entity_poly.pdbx_strand_id
1 'polypeptide(L)'
;MEDLKESLAFKGVAERLTLGITRILENMPGVVDVRFVEREPAEKRSLLSWEQKNTCILPEDLRDFYLTTDGFTLTWSVKLDNECVPLGYMMINSVARLCPLLQPVSLFSLPNAPSLVDLDWEENNTESGTGHAPTAPHFDSRSRIFELDSCGGNGKVCLVYKNCTAGVVAQKSEIWFLDRSLCWHFLTATFTSYYRLMITHLGLPEWQYAFTPYGPSPQAKQWASLYQPLTFSSELSLADPAGDSHLNKLDPIKAFKGKAKVPAPKKKQSAQSSLGSTAKTQVVGTGRQIGAKR
;
A
#
# COMPACT_ATOMS: atom_id res chain seq x y z
N MET A 1 9.35 -31.88 0.15
CA MET A 1 9.79 -31.14 -1.07
C MET A 1 8.87 -29.95 -1.37
N GLU A 2 7.59 -30.04 -1.03
CA GLU A 2 6.65 -28.90 -1.10
C GLU A 2 6.97 -27.82 -0.06
N ASP A 3 7.30 -28.18 1.18
CA ASP A 3 7.67 -27.21 2.24
C ASP A 3 8.89 -26.35 1.88
N LEU A 4 9.89 -26.95 1.22
CA LEU A 4 11.10 -26.23 0.79
C LEU A 4 10.77 -25.25 -0.35
N LYS A 5 9.85 -25.61 -1.25
CA LYS A 5 9.40 -24.77 -2.36
C LYS A 5 8.50 -23.63 -1.88
N GLU A 6 7.72 -23.88 -0.84
CA GLU A 6 6.90 -22.88 -0.16
C GLU A 6 7.79 -21.89 0.61
N SER A 7 8.82 -22.38 1.33
CA SER A 7 9.81 -21.53 2.01
C SER A 7 10.64 -20.64 1.05
N LEU A 8 10.98 -21.16 -0.14
CA LEU A 8 11.70 -20.40 -1.17
C LEU A 8 10.79 -19.38 -1.87
N ALA A 9 9.53 -19.74 -2.10
CA ALA A 9 8.53 -18.81 -2.62
C ALA A 9 8.22 -17.69 -1.62
N PHE A 10 8.11 -18.03 -0.33
CA PHE A 10 7.92 -17.13 0.81
C PHE A 10 9.07 -16.10 0.89
N LYS A 11 10.32 -16.57 0.84
CA LYS A 11 11.50 -15.69 0.84
C LYS A 11 11.49 -14.73 -0.37
N GLY A 12 11.06 -15.20 -1.54
CA GLY A 12 10.96 -14.40 -2.75
C GLY A 12 9.80 -13.39 -2.79
N VAL A 13 8.74 -13.57 -1.98
CA VAL A 13 7.67 -12.55 -1.83
C VAL A 13 8.12 -11.47 -0.87
N ALA A 14 8.64 -11.85 0.30
CA ALA A 14 9.19 -10.92 1.28
C ALA A 14 10.29 -10.04 0.69
N GLU A 15 11.23 -10.61 -0.07
CA GLU A 15 12.29 -9.84 -0.73
C GLU A 15 11.77 -8.86 -1.78
N ARG A 16 10.68 -9.20 -2.50
CA ARG A 16 10.06 -8.29 -3.47
C ARG A 16 9.29 -7.16 -2.80
N LEU A 17 8.50 -7.48 -1.77
CA LEU A 17 7.75 -6.47 -1.01
C LEU A 17 8.71 -5.49 -0.34
N THR A 18 9.74 -6.01 0.31
CA THR A 18 10.71 -5.20 1.06
C THR A 18 11.80 -4.60 0.17
N LEU A 19 11.76 -4.83 -1.15
CA LEU A 19 12.76 -4.38 -2.12
C LEU A 19 14.20 -4.76 -1.74
N GLY A 20 14.36 -5.90 -1.06
CA GLY A 20 15.64 -6.40 -0.56
C GLY A 20 16.18 -5.71 0.70
N ILE A 21 15.41 -4.80 1.32
CA ILE A 21 15.89 -4.03 2.49
C ILE A 21 16.23 -4.92 3.68
N THR A 22 15.58 -6.08 3.83
CA THR A 22 15.89 -7.05 4.89
C THR A 22 17.35 -7.50 4.82
N ARG A 23 17.83 -7.84 3.62
CA ARG A 23 19.23 -8.22 3.40
C ARG A 23 20.18 -7.06 3.65
N ILE A 24 19.76 -5.82 3.33
CA ILE A 24 20.59 -4.64 3.58
C ILE A 24 20.74 -4.44 5.09
N LEU A 25 19.63 -4.50 5.84
CA LEU A 25 19.61 -4.37 7.30
C LEU A 25 20.43 -5.47 7.98
N GLU A 26 20.30 -6.73 7.55
CA GLU A 26 21.09 -7.85 8.10
C GLU A 26 22.61 -7.69 7.91
N ASN A 27 23.04 -6.90 6.92
CA ASN A 27 24.45 -6.61 6.67
C ASN A 27 24.94 -5.33 7.36
N MET A 28 24.06 -4.55 8.01
CA MET A 28 24.45 -3.32 8.69
C MET A 28 25.12 -3.61 10.05
N PRO A 29 26.18 -2.88 10.42
CA PRO A 29 26.86 -3.05 11.70
C PRO A 29 25.91 -2.88 12.91
N GLY A 30 25.93 -3.87 13.80
CA GLY A 30 25.15 -3.84 15.04
C GLY A 30 23.65 -4.07 14.87
N VAL A 31 23.13 -4.19 13.65
CA VAL A 31 21.73 -4.52 13.42
C VAL A 31 21.47 -5.98 13.78
N VAL A 32 20.39 -6.20 14.52
CA VAL A 32 19.91 -7.51 14.97
C VAL A 32 18.40 -7.57 14.87
N ASP A 33 17.84 -8.77 14.96
CA ASP A 33 16.40 -8.98 15.07
C ASP A 33 15.56 -8.35 13.94
N VAL A 34 16.03 -8.49 12.70
CA VAL A 34 15.26 -8.09 11.50
C VAL A 34 14.09 -9.06 11.32
N ARG A 35 12.87 -8.55 11.48
CA ARG A 35 11.64 -9.32 11.41
C ARG A 35 10.69 -8.71 10.39
N PHE A 36 10.28 -9.52 9.42
CA PHE A 36 9.18 -9.20 8.51
C PHE A 36 7.98 -10.08 8.86
N VAL A 37 6.83 -9.46 9.12
CA VAL A 37 5.59 -10.17 9.39
C VAL A 37 4.85 -10.40 8.08
N GLU A 38 4.87 -11.63 7.58
CA GLU A 38 4.08 -12.00 6.42
C GLU A 38 2.58 -11.95 6.76
N ARG A 39 1.78 -11.49 5.79
CA ARG A 39 0.33 -11.43 5.88
C ARG A 39 -0.30 -11.93 4.61
N GLU A 40 -1.47 -12.54 4.75
CA GLU A 40 -2.26 -12.97 3.59
C GLU A 40 -2.80 -11.75 2.83
N PRO A 41 -3.04 -11.87 1.51
CA PRO A 41 -3.73 -10.84 0.74
C PRO A 41 -5.14 -10.54 1.28
N ALA A 42 -5.56 -9.28 1.16
CA ALA A 42 -6.93 -8.89 1.46
C ALA A 42 -7.92 -9.49 0.45
N GLU A 43 -9.09 -9.91 0.92
CA GLU A 43 -10.16 -10.32 0.03
C GLU A 43 -10.71 -9.12 -0.77
N LYS A 44 -10.97 -9.32 -2.06
CA LYS A 44 -11.61 -8.30 -2.92
C LYS A 44 -12.92 -7.78 -2.33
N ARG A 45 -13.70 -8.66 -1.68
CA ARG A 45 -14.95 -8.29 -1.02
C ARG A 45 -14.71 -7.33 0.15
N SER A 46 -13.66 -7.54 0.93
CA SER A 46 -13.29 -6.66 2.04
C SER A 46 -12.92 -5.27 1.55
N LEU A 47 -12.18 -5.16 0.44
CA LEU A 47 -11.87 -3.87 -0.20
C LEU A 47 -13.14 -3.15 -0.66
N LEU A 48 -14.01 -3.84 -1.41
CA LEU A 48 -15.29 -3.27 -1.87
C LEU A 48 -16.18 -2.84 -0.70
N SER A 49 -16.23 -3.64 0.37
CA SER A 49 -17.00 -3.32 1.57
C SER A 49 -16.45 -2.08 2.28
N TRP A 50 -15.12 -1.94 2.35
CA TRP A 50 -14.46 -0.75 2.88
C TRP A 50 -14.77 0.49 2.04
N GLU A 51 -14.68 0.38 0.71
CA GLU A 51 -14.97 1.48 -0.23
C GLU A 51 -16.43 1.94 -0.13
N GLN A 52 -17.36 0.99 -0.10
CA GLN A 52 -18.79 1.27 0.06
C GLN A 52 -19.09 1.92 1.41
N LYS A 53 -18.54 1.39 2.51
CA LYS A 53 -18.74 1.91 3.87
C LYS A 53 -18.24 3.34 3.99
N ASN A 54 -17.09 3.64 3.42
CA ASN A 54 -16.42 4.94 3.56
C ASN A 54 -16.76 5.91 2.42
N THR A 55 -17.58 5.49 1.45
CA THR A 55 -17.94 6.25 0.24
C THR A 55 -16.72 6.74 -0.56
N CYS A 56 -15.59 6.01 -0.51
CA CYS A 56 -14.35 6.37 -1.19
C CYS A 56 -13.85 5.21 -2.06
N ILE A 57 -13.08 5.50 -3.10
CA ILE A 57 -12.39 4.50 -3.91
C ILE A 57 -10.92 4.45 -3.50
N LEU A 58 -10.40 3.28 -3.14
CA LEU A 58 -8.97 3.12 -2.86
C LEU A 58 -8.16 3.49 -4.11
N PRO A 59 -7.03 4.20 -3.97
CA PRO A 59 -6.15 4.41 -5.12
C PRO A 59 -5.63 3.06 -5.62
N GLU A 60 -5.42 2.95 -6.93
CA GLU A 60 -5.12 1.67 -7.59
C GLU A 60 -3.89 0.97 -6.99
N ASP A 61 -2.85 1.74 -6.67
CA ASP A 61 -1.62 1.21 -6.12
C ASP A 61 -1.76 0.69 -4.67
N LEU A 62 -2.57 1.35 -3.83
CA LEU A 62 -2.91 0.85 -2.50
C LEU A 62 -3.81 -0.39 -2.58
N ARG A 63 -4.74 -0.42 -3.53
CA ARG A 63 -5.59 -1.60 -3.78
C ARG A 63 -4.73 -2.80 -4.18
N ASP A 64 -3.82 -2.62 -5.12
CA ASP A 64 -2.91 -3.67 -5.59
C ASP A 64 -1.97 -4.16 -4.47
N PHE A 65 -1.51 -3.23 -3.62
CA PHE A 65 -0.77 -3.57 -2.41
C PHE A 65 -1.59 -4.49 -1.49
N TYR A 66 -2.85 -4.13 -1.17
CA TYR A 66 -3.69 -4.96 -0.30
C TYR A 66 -4.05 -6.30 -0.94
N LEU A 67 -4.20 -6.36 -2.27
CA LEU A 67 -4.38 -7.62 -3.01
C LEU A 67 -3.10 -8.47 -3.06
N THR A 68 -1.96 -7.94 -2.59
CA THR A 68 -0.71 -8.67 -2.41
C THR A 68 -0.45 -9.04 -0.96
N THR A 69 -0.76 -8.15 -0.01
CA THR A 69 -0.56 -8.33 1.44
C THR A 69 -1.51 -7.43 2.23
N ASP A 70 -2.26 -7.95 3.20
CA ASP A 70 -3.18 -7.15 4.02
C ASP A 70 -2.46 -6.42 5.16
N GLY A 71 -1.76 -5.35 4.78
CA GLY A 71 -0.88 -4.58 5.64
C GLY A 71 0.58 -5.04 5.55
N PHE A 72 1.45 -4.33 6.27
CA PHE A 72 2.88 -4.54 6.25
C PHE A 72 3.47 -4.25 7.63
N THR A 73 4.41 -5.07 8.09
CA THR A 73 5.17 -4.79 9.30
C THR A 73 6.58 -5.33 9.15
N LEU A 74 7.57 -4.43 9.23
CA LEU A 74 8.99 -4.78 9.27
C LEU A 74 9.62 -4.05 10.44
N THR A 75 10.29 -4.79 11.31
CA THR A 75 10.99 -4.25 12.48
C THR A 75 12.43 -4.69 12.50
N TRP A 76 13.31 -3.89 13.09
CA TRP A 76 14.68 -4.27 13.36
C TRP A 76 15.21 -3.54 14.58
N SER A 77 16.20 -4.15 15.22
CA SER A 77 16.81 -3.64 16.45
C SER A 77 18.30 -3.45 16.26
N VAL A 78 18.92 -2.74 17.19
CA VAL A 78 20.38 -2.58 17.23
C VAL A 78 20.91 -3.11 18.54
N LYS A 79 22.06 -3.76 18.49
CA LYS A 79 22.79 -4.21 19.67
C LYS A 79 23.79 -3.14 20.06
N LEU A 80 23.52 -2.48 21.18
CA LEU A 80 24.44 -1.57 21.85
C LEU A 80 24.95 -2.26 23.11
N ASP A 81 26.25 -2.57 23.16
CA ASP A 81 26.87 -3.33 24.24
C ASP A 81 26.13 -4.65 24.55
N ASN A 82 25.42 -4.71 25.69
CA ASN A 82 24.63 -5.86 26.12
C ASN A 82 23.11 -5.68 25.98
N GLU A 83 22.64 -4.55 25.44
CA GLU A 83 21.22 -4.27 25.26
C GLU A 83 20.80 -4.33 23.79
N CYS A 84 19.57 -4.80 23.57
CA CYS A 84 18.92 -4.80 22.27
C CYS A 84 17.88 -3.68 22.25
N VAL A 85 18.13 -2.64 21.44
CA VAL A 85 17.26 -1.47 21.33
C VAL A 85 16.42 -1.59 20.06
N PRO A 86 15.08 -1.67 20.15
CA PRO A 86 14.24 -1.63 18.97
C PRO A 86 14.36 -0.25 18.31
N LEU A 87 14.77 -0.24 17.04
CA LEU A 87 15.12 1.01 16.36
C LEU A 87 14.22 1.28 15.17
N GLY A 88 14.15 0.35 14.22
CA GLY A 88 13.38 0.54 13.01
C GLY A 88 12.00 -0.10 13.09
N TYR A 89 11.00 0.66 12.65
CA TYR A 89 9.62 0.23 12.62
C TYR A 89 8.92 0.77 11.36
N MET A 90 8.58 -0.13 10.45
CA MET A 90 7.79 0.15 9.27
C MET A 90 6.43 -0.51 9.38
N MET A 91 5.35 0.24 9.17
CA MET A 91 4.00 -0.29 9.27
C MET A 91 3.10 0.30 8.19
N ILE A 92 2.25 -0.55 7.61
CA ILE A 92 1.02 -0.16 6.91
C ILE A 92 -0.12 -0.97 7.54
N ASN A 93 -1.16 -0.29 8.01
CA ASN A 93 -2.35 -0.91 8.58
C ASN A 93 -3.03 -1.83 7.55
N SER A 94 -3.64 -2.92 8.03
CA SER A 94 -4.54 -3.74 7.21
C SER A 94 -5.80 -2.96 6.84
N VAL A 95 -6.54 -3.43 5.84
CA VAL A 95 -7.80 -2.83 5.39
C VAL A 95 -8.81 -2.73 6.55
N ALA A 96 -8.86 -3.76 7.39
CA ALA A 96 -9.73 -3.77 8.57
C ALA A 96 -9.36 -2.70 9.62
N ARG A 97 -8.08 -2.30 9.66
CA ARG A 97 -7.54 -1.28 10.55
C ARG A 97 -7.40 0.10 9.89
N LEU A 98 -7.71 0.22 8.60
CA LEU A 98 -7.74 1.48 7.86
C LEU A 98 -8.99 2.27 8.25
N CYS A 99 -8.99 2.77 9.49
CA CYS A 99 -10.14 3.42 10.11
C CYS A 99 -10.15 4.93 9.83
N PRO A 100 -11.34 5.56 9.77
CA PRO A 100 -11.45 7.01 9.74
C PRO A 100 -10.77 7.64 10.95
N LEU A 101 -9.99 8.71 10.71
CA LEU A 101 -9.41 9.52 11.80
C LEU A 101 -10.51 10.26 12.57
N LEU A 102 -11.46 10.83 11.82
CA LEU A 102 -12.63 11.51 12.35
C LEU A 102 -13.72 10.46 12.57
N GLN A 103 -13.89 10.04 13.82
CA GLN A 103 -14.99 9.16 14.18
C GLN A 103 -16.27 9.98 14.38
N PRO A 104 -17.45 9.41 14.08
CA PRO A 104 -18.73 10.04 14.43
C PRO A 104 -18.73 10.44 15.89
N VAL A 105 -19.26 11.63 16.18
CA VAL A 105 -19.36 12.18 17.53
C VAL A 105 -20.01 11.13 18.44
N SER A 106 -19.34 10.77 19.52
CA SER A 106 -19.83 9.75 20.47
C SER A 106 -21.21 10.17 20.99
N LEU A 107 -22.13 9.21 21.17
CA LEU A 107 -23.47 9.45 21.74
C LEU A 107 -23.42 10.08 23.14
N PHE A 108 -22.27 9.96 23.82
CA PHE A 108 -22.02 10.53 25.14
C PHE A 108 -21.43 11.94 25.10
N SER A 109 -21.20 12.50 23.91
CA SER A 109 -20.67 13.85 23.76
C SER A 109 -21.75 14.87 24.10
N LEU A 110 -21.37 15.92 24.81
CA LEU A 110 -22.26 17.04 25.07
C LEU A 110 -22.63 17.74 23.75
N PRO A 111 -23.82 18.34 23.65
CA PRO A 111 -24.12 19.28 22.58
C PRO A 111 -23.03 20.36 22.52
N ASN A 112 -22.48 20.60 21.32
CA ASN A 112 -21.39 21.56 21.07
C ASN A 112 -20.07 21.27 21.82
N ALA A 113 -19.78 20.01 22.14
CA ALA A 113 -18.46 19.65 22.65
C ALA A 113 -17.36 20.04 21.63
N PRO A 114 -16.23 20.61 22.09
CA PRO A 114 -15.12 20.95 21.21
C PRO A 114 -14.60 19.69 20.51
N SER A 115 -14.21 19.86 19.25
CA SER A 115 -13.85 18.81 18.31
C SER A 115 -12.65 19.24 17.47
N LEU A 116 -12.11 18.31 16.67
CA LEU A 116 -11.02 18.63 15.74
C LEU A 116 -11.43 19.63 14.66
N VAL A 117 -12.73 19.73 14.35
CA VAL A 117 -13.25 20.72 13.40
C VAL A 117 -12.99 22.15 13.87
N ASP A 118 -12.98 22.37 15.19
CA ASP A 118 -12.75 23.71 15.76
C ASP A 118 -11.29 24.19 15.63
N LEU A 119 -10.38 23.30 15.22
CA LEU A 119 -8.97 23.65 14.93
C LEU A 119 -8.77 24.17 13.51
N ASP A 120 -9.71 23.91 12.59
CA ASP A 120 -9.68 24.48 11.25
C ASP A 120 -10.05 25.96 11.36
N TRP A 121 -9.08 26.80 11.72
CA TRP A 121 -9.22 28.23 11.54
C TRP A 121 -9.26 28.50 10.04
N GLU A 122 -10.36 29.05 9.54
CA GLU A 122 -10.46 29.49 8.15
C GLU A 122 -9.33 30.50 7.90
N GLU A 123 -8.22 30.03 7.32
CA GLU A 123 -7.15 30.87 6.80
C GLU A 123 -7.74 31.57 5.59
N ASN A 124 -8.47 32.65 5.90
CA ASN A 124 -9.28 33.42 4.99
C ASN A 124 -8.42 33.83 3.80
N ASN A 125 -8.62 33.15 2.66
CA ASN A 125 -8.10 33.43 1.32
C ASN A 125 -7.21 34.69 1.20
N THR A 126 -6.00 34.65 1.75
CA THR A 126 -4.92 35.53 1.31
C THR A 126 -4.04 34.68 0.45
N GLU A 127 -4.41 34.64 -0.84
CA GLU A 127 -3.49 34.49 -1.95
C GLU A 127 -2.26 35.37 -1.71
N SER A 128 -1.29 34.83 -0.99
CA SER A 128 0.02 35.43 -0.80
C SER A 128 0.94 34.61 -1.68
N GLY A 129 1.07 35.06 -2.92
CA GLY A 129 1.72 34.32 -3.98
C GLY A 129 3.14 33.89 -3.64
N THR A 130 3.35 32.57 -3.58
CA THR A 130 4.52 31.86 -4.11
C THR A 130 4.15 30.37 -4.28
N GLY A 131 4.02 29.92 -5.52
CA GLY A 131 4.16 28.53 -6.01
C GLY A 131 3.64 27.33 -5.19
N HIS A 132 2.67 26.60 -5.77
CA HIS A 132 2.56 25.13 -5.77
C HIS A 132 2.45 24.31 -4.46
N ALA A 133 2.39 24.92 -3.27
CA ALA A 133 2.20 24.13 -2.04
C ALA A 133 0.81 23.45 -2.02
N PRO A 134 0.69 22.13 -1.74
CA PRO A 134 -0.60 21.47 -1.62
C PRO A 134 -1.42 22.07 -0.49
N THR A 135 -2.69 22.39 -0.74
CA THR A 135 -3.61 22.85 0.31
C THR A 135 -3.81 21.75 1.35
N ALA A 136 -3.68 22.12 2.63
CA ALA A 136 -3.84 21.22 3.76
C ALA A 136 -5.26 20.60 3.80
N PRO A 137 -5.39 19.35 4.26
CA PRO A 137 -6.69 18.75 4.57
C PRO A 137 -7.41 19.48 5.71
N HIS A 138 -8.73 19.36 5.73
CA HIS A 138 -9.58 19.82 6.82
C HIS A 138 -9.93 18.67 7.77
N PHE A 139 -10.27 18.98 9.02
CA PHE A 139 -10.82 18.05 10.00
C PHE A 139 -12.36 17.94 9.94
N ASP A 140 -12.99 18.52 8.92
CA ASP A 140 -14.42 18.49 8.71
C ASP A 140 -14.85 17.59 7.53
N SER A 141 -16.13 17.68 7.17
CA SER A 141 -16.73 16.88 6.09
C SER A 141 -16.13 17.11 4.69
N ARG A 142 -15.33 18.17 4.50
CA ARG A 142 -14.59 18.43 3.25
C ARG A 142 -13.46 17.42 3.04
N SER A 143 -13.06 16.69 4.07
CA SER A 143 -12.00 15.70 3.99
C SER A 143 -12.42 14.35 4.58
N ARG A 144 -11.98 13.27 3.93
CA ARG A 144 -12.08 11.91 4.46
C ARG A 144 -10.69 11.36 4.66
N ILE A 145 -10.38 11.04 5.90
CA ILE A 145 -9.01 10.79 6.37
C ILE A 145 -8.96 9.41 6.99
N PHE A 146 -8.03 8.58 6.55
CA PHE A 146 -7.86 7.20 7.05
C PHE A 146 -6.43 6.96 7.50
N GLU A 147 -6.25 6.35 8.67
CA GLU A 147 -4.93 6.12 9.26
C GLU A 147 -4.21 4.92 8.60
N LEU A 148 -3.12 5.19 7.87
CA LEU A 148 -2.25 4.17 7.29
C LEU A 148 -1.20 3.68 8.29
N ASP A 149 -0.63 4.59 9.08
CA ASP A 149 0.38 4.29 10.09
C ASP A 149 0.21 5.21 11.30
N SER A 150 0.40 4.64 12.49
CA SER A 150 0.38 5.34 13.78
C SER A 150 1.74 5.89 14.19
N CYS A 151 2.79 5.63 13.41
CA CYS A 151 4.15 6.16 13.56
C CYS A 151 4.71 6.03 15.00
N GLY A 152 4.35 4.96 15.71
CA GLY A 152 4.76 4.73 17.10
C GLY A 152 4.25 5.79 18.10
N GLY A 153 3.18 6.51 17.76
CA GLY A 153 2.62 7.59 18.59
C GLY A 153 3.25 8.97 18.36
N ASN A 154 4.23 9.09 17.44
CA ASN A 154 4.87 10.36 17.12
C ASN A 154 4.08 11.20 16.10
N GLY A 155 2.95 10.70 15.62
CA GLY A 155 2.12 11.33 14.60
C GLY A 155 1.31 10.26 13.90
N LYS A 156 0.76 10.59 12.73
CA LYS A 156 0.02 9.63 11.91
C LYS A 156 0.30 9.87 10.45
N VAL A 157 0.49 8.81 9.67
CA VAL A 157 0.39 8.92 8.21
C VAL A 157 -1.01 8.55 7.79
N CYS A 158 -1.62 9.42 6.98
CA CYS A 158 -3.01 9.34 6.59
C CYS A 158 -3.17 9.28 5.07
N LEU A 159 -4.09 8.43 4.61
CA LEU A 159 -4.70 8.50 3.29
C LEU A 159 -5.81 9.55 3.34
N VAL A 160 -5.69 10.59 2.53
CA VAL A 160 -6.60 11.74 2.58
C VAL A 160 -7.28 11.97 1.25
N TYR A 161 -8.61 12.04 1.28
CA TYR A 161 -9.43 12.55 0.18
C TYR A 161 -9.88 13.97 0.53
N LYS A 162 -9.51 14.95 -0.28
CA LYS A 162 -9.87 16.37 -0.10
C LYS A 162 -11.08 16.74 -0.96
N ASN A 163 -11.70 17.87 -0.68
CA ASN A 163 -12.84 18.42 -1.43
C ASN A 163 -14.01 17.43 -1.56
N CYS A 164 -14.25 16.66 -0.50
CA CYS A 164 -15.34 15.69 -0.44
C CYS A 164 -16.69 16.41 -0.36
N THR A 165 -17.69 15.83 -1.03
CA THR A 165 -19.08 16.29 -0.95
C THR A 165 -19.95 15.15 -0.43
N ALA A 166 -20.94 15.47 0.40
CA ALA A 166 -21.87 14.49 0.94
C ALA A 166 -22.60 13.72 -0.18
N GLY A 167 -22.67 12.39 -0.05
CA GLY A 167 -23.27 11.52 -1.07
C GLY A 167 -22.43 11.30 -2.34
N VAL A 168 -21.32 12.03 -2.52
CA VAL A 168 -20.41 11.84 -3.67
C VAL A 168 -19.27 10.91 -3.29
N VAL A 169 -18.95 9.98 -4.18
CA VAL A 169 -17.84 9.04 -3.99
C VAL A 169 -16.51 9.75 -4.24
N ALA A 170 -15.62 9.76 -3.26
CA ALA A 170 -14.30 10.37 -3.39
C ALA A 170 -13.33 9.41 -4.09
N GLN A 171 -12.57 9.92 -5.06
CA GLN A 171 -11.66 9.09 -5.88
C GLN A 171 -10.20 9.50 -5.85
N LYS A 172 -9.92 10.79 -5.61
CA LYS A 172 -8.55 11.31 -5.57
C LYS A 172 -8.08 11.37 -4.13
N SER A 173 -7.01 10.64 -3.85
CA SER A 173 -6.38 10.59 -2.54
C SER A 173 -4.91 11.00 -2.59
N GLU A 174 -4.43 11.55 -1.49
CA GLU A 174 -3.03 11.92 -1.25
C GLU A 174 -2.57 11.31 0.08
N ILE A 175 -1.25 11.31 0.32
CA ILE A 175 -0.66 10.83 1.57
C ILE A 175 -0.09 12.01 2.35
N TRP A 176 -0.59 12.19 3.57
CA TRP A 176 -0.24 13.28 4.47
C TRP A 176 0.25 12.76 5.81
N PHE A 177 1.18 13.49 6.42
CA PHE A 177 1.60 13.28 7.80
C PHE A 177 0.88 14.29 8.70
N LEU A 178 0.22 13.80 9.74
CA LEU A 178 -0.36 14.58 10.82
C LEU A 178 0.56 14.48 12.04
N ASP A 179 1.16 15.59 12.44
CA ASP A 179 2.04 15.61 13.61
C ASP A 179 1.25 15.66 14.92
N ARG A 180 1.97 15.64 16.07
CA ARG A 180 1.34 15.71 17.40
C ARG A 180 0.74 17.08 17.73
N SER A 181 1.12 18.12 17.01
CA SER A 181 0.54 19.45 17.11
C SER A 181 -0.69 19.62 16.20
N LEU A 182 -1.12 18.54 15.55
CA LEU A 182 -2.23 18.48 14.61
C LEU A 182 -2.01 19.32 13.34
N CYS A 183 -0.75 19.55 12.97
CA CYS A 183 -0.39 20.19 11.71
C CYS A 183 -0.27 19.15 10.58
N TRP A 184 -0.78 19.52 9.41
CA TRP A 184 -0.71 18.72 8.20
C TRP A 184 0.56 18.99 7.41
N HIS A 185 1.28 17.93 7.06
CA HIS A 185 2.49 17.98 6.24
C HIS A 185 2.33 17.04 5.05
N PHE A 186 2.45 17.58 3.84
CA PHE A 186 2.33 16.75 2.64
C PHE A 186 3.53 15.81 2.53
N LEU A 187 3.28 14.52 2.29
CA LEU A 187 4.35 13.56 2.01
C LEU A 187 4.43 13.28 0.50
N THR A 188 3.38 12.68 -0.06
CA THR A 188 3.39 12.23 -1.45
C THR A 188 1.99 12.15 -2.06
N ALA A 189 1.89 12.29 -3.38
CA ALA A 189 0.63 12.18 -4.10
C ALA A 189 0.11 10.73 -4.26
N THR A 190 0.97 9.71 -4.16
CA THR A 190 0.60 8.30 -4.38
C THR A 190 1.10 7.42 -3.25
N PHE A 191 0.40 6.29 -3.00
CA PHE A 191 0.81 5.33 -1.98
C PHE A 191 2.16 4.70 -2.31
N THR A 192 2.43 4.38 -3.58
CA THR A 192 3.70 3.79 -4.01
C THR A 192 4.89 4.70 -3.67
N SER A 193 4.74 6.01 -3.86
CA SER A 193 5.79 6.97 -3.51
C SER A 193 6.01 7.01 -2.00
N TYR A 194 4.95 7.03 -1.20
CA TYR A 194 5.05 6.93 0.26
C TYR A 194 5.71 5.62 0.70
N TYR A 195 5.29 4.49 0.15
CA TYR A 195 5.85 3.17 0.48
C TYR A 195 7.37 3.15 0.25
N ARG A 196 7.83 3.69 -0.89
CA ARG A 196 9.26 3.83 -1.16
C ARG A 196 9.96 4.72 -0.14
N LEU A 197 9.32 5.83 0.23
CA LEU A 197 9.87 6.75 1.22
C LEU A 197 10.09 6.05 2.57
N MET A 198 9.10 5.27 3.03
CA MET A 198 9.19 4.44 4.23
C MET A 198 10.36 3.44 4.16
N ILE A 199 10.51 2.73 3.04
CA ILE A 199 11.62 1.78 2.83
C ILE A 199 12.98 2.50 2.82
N THR A 200 13.09 3.64 2.13
CA THR A 200 14.32 4.44 2.04
C THR A 200 14.79 4.94 3.40
N HIS A 201 13.86 5.28 4.30
CA HIS A 201 14.19 5.73 5.65
C HIS A 201 14.37 4.59 6.65
N LEU A 202 14.32 3.33 6.20
CA LEU A 202 14.52 2.14 7.02
C LEU A 202 13.55 2.03 8.21
N GLY A 203 12.45 2.78 8.24
CA GLY A 203 11.57 2.88 9.41
C GLY A 203 12.26 3.49 10.63
N LEU A 204 13.32 4.29 10.47
CA LEU A 204 14.02 4.96 11.56
C LEU A 204 13.08 5.86 12.37
N PRO A 205 13.34 6.11 13.66
CA PRO A 205 12.48 6.94 14.48
C PRO A 205 12.28 8.33 13.87
N GLU A 206 11.04 8.80 13.87
CA GLU A 206 10.66 10.16 13.47
C GLU A 206 11.07 10.55 12.04
N TRP A 207 11.32 9.60 11.15
CA TRP A 207 11.78 9.91 9.79
C TRP A 207 10.81 10.81 9.01
N GLN A 208 9.50 10.74 9.30
CA GLN A 208 8.47 11.60 8.73
C GLN A 208 8.67 13.08 9.10
N TYR A 209 9.27 13.36 10.26
CA TYR A 209 9.55 14.74 10.69
C TYR A 209 10.58 15.44 9.81
N ALA A 210 11.32 14.72 8.96
CA ALA A 210 12.18 15.32 7.94
C ALA A 210 11.40 16.19 6.93
N PHE A 211 10.08 15.99 6.81
CA PHE A 211 9.18 16.75 5.95
C PHE A 211 8.45 17.89 6.69
N THR A 212 8.85 18.18 7.92
CA THR A 212 8.25 19.22 8.76
C THR A 212 9.26 20.35 9.00
N PRO A 213 8.81 21.58 9.27
CA PRO A 213 9.71 22.70 9.61
C PRO A 213 10.56 22.46 10.86
N TYR A 214 10.13 21.57 11.76
CA TYR A 214 10.78 21.30 13.04
C TYR A 214 11.91 20.27 12.92
N GLY A 215 11.79 19.34 11.96
CA GLY A 215 12.71 18.23 11.80
C GLY A 215 12.60 17.17 12.92
N PRO A 216 13.33 16.05 12.77
CA PRO A 216 13.38 15.01 13.80
C PRO A 216 14.15 15.46 15.05
N SER A 217 13.91 14.80 16.17
CA SER A 217 14.63 15.03 17.44
C SER A 217 16.14 14.79 17.30
N PRO A 218 16.97 15.37 18.19
CA PRO A 218 18.42 15.13 18.17
C PRO A 218 18.79 13.65 18.25
N GLN A 219 18.06 12.86 19.03
CA GLN A 219 18.27 11.42 19.15
C GLN A 219 17.95 10.68 17.83
N ALA A 220 16.82 11.00 17.19
CA ALA A 220 16.47 10.44 15.89
C ALA A 220 17.51 10.81 14.81
N LYS A 221 18.03 12.05 14.83
CA LYS A 221 19.11 12.48 13.93
C LYS A 221 20.39 11.67 14.11
N GLN A 222 20.77 11.35 15.35
CA GLN A 222 21.93 10.50 15.62
C GLN A 222 21.75 9.11 15.00
N TRP A 223 20.58 8.51 15.17
CA TRP A 223 20.28 7.21 14.55
C TRP A 223 20.29 7.26 13.03
N ALA A 224 19.73 8.33 12.45
CA ALA A 224 19.78 8.57 11.02
C ALA A 224 21.23 8.70 10.53
N SER A 225 22.10 9.44 11.22
CA SER A 225 23.52 9.55 10.84
C SER A 225 24.26 8.21 10.87
N LEU A 226 23.83 7.25 11.70
CA LEU A 226 24.45 5.93 11.79
C LEU A 226 23.96 4.94 10.73
N TYR A 227 22.67 4.98 10.39
CA TYR A 227 22.02 3.92 9.59
C TYR A 227 21.41 4.39 8.27
N GLN A 228 21.19 5.69 8.09
CA GLN A 228 20.60 6.19 6.86
C GLN A 228 21.56 5.95 5.68
N PRO A 229 21.08 5.36 4.57
CA PRO A 229 21.92 5.16 3.39
C PRO A 229 22.46 6.49 2.85
N LEU A 230 23.74 6.52 2.47
CA LEU A 230 24.45 7.70 1.93
C LEU A 230 23.80 8.32 0.67
N THR A 231 22.76 7.69 0.11
CA THR A 231 22.02 8.17 -1.05
C THR A 231 20.97 9.23 -0.72
N PHE A 232 20.67 9.48 0.56
CA PHE A 232 19.65 10.43 0.97
C PHE A 232 20.29 11.67 1.64
N SER A 233 20.69 12.64 0.83
CA SER A 233 20.83 14.02 1.30
C SER A 233 19.58 14.78 0.85
N SER A 234 18.59 14.92 1.73
CA SER A 234 17.54 15.93 1.52
C SER A 234 18.11 17.28 1.98
N GLU A 235 19.10 17.77 1.26
CA GLU A 235 19.38 19.20 1.27
C GLU A 235 18.27 19.83 0.42
N LEU A 236 17.26 20.37 1.09
CA LEU A 236 16.30 21.31 0.49
C LEU A 236 17.08 22.56 0.05
N SER A 237 17.88 22.44 -1.01
CA SER A 237 18.42 23.57 -1.74
C SER A 237 17.26 24.17 -2.53
N LEU A 238 16.89 25.38 -2.15
CA LEU A 238 15.84 26.20 -2.74
C LEU A 238 16.18 26.69 -4.16
N ALA A 239 16.79 25.86 -5.01
CA ALA A 239 17.25 26.25 -6.33
C ALA A 239 17.38 25.03 -7.27
N ASP A 240 16.29 24.65 -7.94
CA ASP A 240 16.25 24.44 -9.40
C ASP A 240 14.81 24.13 -9.87
N PRO A 241 14.13 24.98 -10.67
CA PRO A 241 12.79 24.70 -11.17
C PRO A 241 12.75 23.71 -12.37
N ALA A 242 13.86 23.04 -12.72
CA ALA A 242 13.97 22.19 -13.91
C ALA A 242 14.47 20.75 -13.64
N GLY A 243 14.34 20.24 -12.42
CA GLY A 243 14.76 18.88 -12.08
C GLY A 243 13.71 17.83 -12.42
N ASP A 244 13.78 17.23 -13.61
CA ASP A 244 13.04 16.00 -13.93
C ASP A 244 13.27 14.97 -12.81
N SER A 245 12.18 14.56 -12.17
CA SER A 245 12.18 13.61 -11.06
C SER A 245 12.61 12.23 -11.54
N HIS A 246 13.93 11.99 -11.60
CA HIS A 246 14.51 10.67 -11.84
C HIS A 246 14.40 9.80 -10.57
N LEU A 247 13.17 9.56 -10.13
CA LEU A 247 12.86 8.50 -9.18
C LEU A 247 12.83 7.17 -9.94
N ASN A 248 13.62 6.19 -9.52
CA ASN A 248 13.54 4.79 -10.00
C ASN A 248 12.07 4.37 -10.17
N LYS A 249 11.59 4.14 -11.40
CA LYS A 249 10.22 3.72 -11.64
C LYS A 249 10.06 2.27 -11.20
N LEU A 250 9.54 2.06 -9.98
CA LEU A 250 8.96 0.77 -9.61
C LEU A 250 7.69 0.60 -10.42
N ASP A 251 7.62 -0.48 -11.19
CA ASP A 251 6.42 -0.86 -11.92
C ASP A 251 5.49 -1.59 -10.94
N PRO A 252 4.33 -1.00 -10.56
CA PRO A 252 3.40 -1.62 -9.61
C PRO A 252 2.96 -3.01 -10.06
N ILE A 253 2.83 -3.22 -11.37
CA ILE A 253 2.44 -4.49 -11.98
C ILE A 253 3.54 -5.56 -11.82
N LYS A 254 4.81 -5.16 -11.63
CA LYS A 254 5.90 -6.09 -11.33
C LYS A 254 6.10 -6.30 -9.84
N ALA A 255 5.86 -5.27 -9.03
CA ALA A 255 6.01 -5.32 -7.57
C ALA A 255 4.90 -6.14 -6.89
N PHE A 256 3.65 -6.01 -7.35
CA PHE A 256 2.44 -6.49 -6.63
C PHE A 256 1.70 -7.64 -7.35
N LYS A 257 2.40 -8.49 -8.09
CA LYS A 257 1.76 -9.63 -8.76
C LYS A 257 1.41 -10.76 -7.78
N GLY A 258 0.12 -10.85 -7.43
CA GLY A 258 -0.51 -12.08 -6.94
C GLY A 258 -0.56 -13.14 -8.05
N LYS A 259 -0.31 -14.41 -7.72
CA LYS A 259 -0.34 -15.50 -8.71
C LYS A 259 -1.77 -15.77 -9.17
N ALA A 260 -2.18 -15.18 -10.29
CA ALA A 260 -3.28 -15.73 -11.08
C ALA A 260 -2.82 -17.09 -11.66
N LYS A 261 -3.53 -18.16 -11.31
CA LYS A 261 -3.33 -19.51 -11.85
C LYS A 261 -3.49 -19.44 -13.36
N VAL A 262 -2.39 -19.57 -14.11
CA VAL A 262 -2.41 -19.69 -15.57
C VAL A 262 -3.12 -21.01 -15.92
N PRO A 263 -4.20 -21.01 -16.73
CA PRO A 263 -4.78 -22.26 -17.23
C PRO A 263 -3.76 -22.94 -18.14
N ALA A 264 -3.44 -24.19 -17.84
CA ALA A 264 -2.52 -24.98 -18.66
C ALA A 264 -3.05 -25.11 -20.10
N PRO A 265 -2.21 -24.92 -21.14
CA PRO A 265 -2.62 -25.11 -22.52
C PRO A 265 -2.88 -26.59 -22.79
N LYS A 266 -4.07 -26.90 -23.33
CA LYS A 266 -4.47 -28.25 -23.76
C LYS A 266 -3.48 -28.76 -24.80
N LYS A 267 -2.77 -29.85 -24.48
CA LYS A 267 -1.96 -30.63 -25.42
C LYS A 267 -2.89 -31.18 -26.51
N LYS A 268 -2.70 -30.73 -27.75
CA LYS A 268 -3.26 -31.35 -28.97
C LYS A 268 -2.66 -32.75 -29.09
N GLN A 269 -3.48 -33.80 -29.00
CA GLN A 269 -3.07 -35.16 -29.34
C GLN A 269 -2.88 -35.26 -30.85
N SER A 270 -1.69 -35.70 -31.25
CA SER A 270 -1.32 -36.09 -32.59
C SER A 270 -2.00 -37.42 -32.94
N ALA A 271 -2.76 -37.44 -34.03
CA ALA A 271 -3.26 -38.66 -34.66
C ALA A 271 -2.11 -39.38 -35.37
N GLN A 272 -1.94 -40.67 -35.09
CA GLN A 272 -1.14 -41.58 -35.90
C GLN A 272 -1.96 -42.85 -36.19
N SER A 273 -1.86 -43.27 -37.44
CA SER A 273 -2.69 -44.21 -38.18
C SER A 273 -2.06 -45.59 -38.35
N SER A 274 -2.87 -46.66 -38.37
CA SER A 274 -2.69 -47.89 -39.18
C SER A 274 -3.89 -48.86 -38.97
N LEU A 275 -4.74 -49.11 -39.99
CA LEU A 275 -4.73 -50.18 -41.03
C LEU A 275 -5.22 -51.57 -40.52
N GLY A 276 -6.48 -51.98 -40.82
CA GLY A 276 -6.89 -52.96 -41.87
C GLY A 276 -7.79 -54.06 -41.21
N SER A 277 -8.80 -54.74 -41.78
CA SER A 277 -9.20 -55.06 -43.15
C SER A 277 -10.69 -55.53 -43.27
N THR A 278 -11.28 -55.30 -44.47
CA THR A 278 -12.22 -56.10 -45.31
C THR A 278 -13.44 -56.91 -44.80
N ALA A 279 -14.65 -56.62 -45.37
CA ALA A 279 -15.51 -57.51 -46.21
C ALA A 279 -16.87 -56.81 -46.56
N LYS A 280 -17.19 -56.45 -47.83
CA LYS A 280 -18.10 -57.10 -48.82
C LYS A 280 -19.49 -57.53 -48.24
N THR A 281 -20.70 -57.20 -48.75
CA THR A 281 -21.28 -57.27 -50.12
C THR A 281 -22.72 -56.67 -50.15
N GLN A 282 -23.13 -56.11 -51.31
CA GLN A 282 -24.46 -56.07 -52.03
C GLN A 282 -25.73 -56.73 -51.39
N VAL A 283 -27.02 -56.47 -51.68
CA VAL A 283 -27.82 -55.78 -52.74
C VAL A 283 -29.34 -55.91 -52.39
N VAL A 284 -30.16 -54.93 -52.81
CA VAL A 284 -31.60 -54.95 -53.21
C VAL A 284 -32.71 -55.40 -52.23
N GLY A 285 -33.83 -54.64 -52.23
CA GLY A 285 -35.15 -55.19 -51.87
C GLY A 285 -36.23 -54.16 -51.57
N THR A 286 -36.99 -53.77 -52.60
CA THR A 286 -38.25 -53.00 -52.59
C THR A 286 -39.35 -53.60 -51.69
N GLY A 287 -40.17 -52.74 -51.04
CA GLY A 287 -41.40 -53.17 -50.37
C GLY A 287 -42.23 -52.00 -49.81
N ARG A 288 -43.30 -51.66 -50.53
CA ARG A 288 -44.26 -50.57 -50.32
C ARG A 288 -45.42 -51.06 -49.44
N GLN A 289 -45.96 -50.19 -48.56
CA GLN A 289 -47.40 -49.92 -48.29
C GLN A 289 -47.61 -49.45 -46.82
N ILE A 290 -48.12 -48.24 -46.54
CA ILE A 290 -49.52 -47.70 -46.53
C ILE A 290 -49.99 -47.45 -45.08
N GLY A 291 -50.59 -46.26 -44.87
CA GLY A 291 -51.72 -46.05 -43.95
C GLY A 291 -51.36 -45.56 -42.55
N ALA A 292 -51.32 -44.25 -42.30
CA ALA A 292 -52.45 -43.37 -41.99
C ALA A 292 -53.05 -43.57 -40.59
N LYS A 293 -52.90 -42.55 -39.72
CA LYS A 293 -54.02 -41.86 -39.06
C LYS A 293 -53.53 -40.63 -38.27
N ARG A 294 -54.07 -39.48 -38.70
CA ARG A 294 -54.21 -38.15 -38.08
C ARG A 294 -52.95 -37.34 -37.79
#